data_AF-R5GLU1-F1
#
_entry.id   AF-R5GLU1-F1
#
_cell.length_a   1.000
_cell.length_b   1.000
_cell.length_c   1.000
_cell.angle_alpha   90.00
_cell.angle_beta   90.00
_cell.angle_gamma   90.00
#
_symmetry.space_group_name_H-M   'P 1'
#
loop_
_entity.id
_entity.type
_entity.pdbx_description
1 polymer ?
#
loop_
_entity_poly.entity_id
_entity_poly.type
_entity_poly.pdbx_seq_one_letter_code
_entity_poly.pdbx_strand_id
1 'polypeptide(L)'
;MVWLPVIPPLSALRSANSAIIGIALGVLAYVSSHIEFASYLNIMYIPGSQELVIFCSAFVGALIGFLWYNAYPAQVFMGDTGSLTIGGIIAVLAIIVHKELLIPILCGIFLVESLSVILQVEFFKFGKRRGVRQRIFKRTPIHDNFRVLPSQLDPDCRYLLRNWPHGAWHESKITVRFWITTIILAAATIITLKIR
;
A
#
# COMPACT_ATOMS: atom_id res chain seq x y z
N MET A 1 6.37 -9.51 -19.29
CA MET A 1 7.21 -8.65 -18.44
C MET A 1 6.93 -7.21 -18.85
N VAL A 2 5.90 -6.58 -18.27
CA VAL A 2 5.55 -5.20 -18.60
C VAL A 2 6.41 -4.32 -17.72
N TRP A 3 7.44 -3.74 -18.33
CA TRP A 3 8.21 -2.63 -17.79
C TRP A 3 7.25 -1.45 -17.53
N LEU A 4 6.73 -1.34 -16.31
CA LEU A 4 6.25 -0.05 -15.83
C LEU A 4 7.52 0.70 -15.39
N PRO A 5 7.95 1.75 -16.11
CA PRO A 5 9.08 2.56 -15.65
C PRO A 5 8.76 3.03 -14.23
N VAL A 6 9.78 3.04 -13.37
CA VAL A 6 9.69 3.53 -11.99
C VAL A 6 9.12 4.96 -12.03
N ILE A 7 7.82 5.11 -11.81
CA ILE A 7 7.14 6.40 -11.92
C ILE A 7 7.40 7.15 -10.60
N PRO A 8 7.84 8.42 -10.63
CA PRO A 8 8.04 9.27 -9.44
C PRO A 8 6.98 9.26 -8.33
N PRO A 9 5.65 9.24 -8.62
CA PRO A 9 4.61 9.25 -7.60
C PRO A 9 4.63 8.01 -6.72
N LEU A 10 5.06 6.90 -7.31
CA LEU A 10 4.85 5.58 -6.77
C LEU A 10 5.83 5.31 -5.63
N SER A 11 7.06 5.83 -5.70
CA SER A 11 8.01 5.70 -4.60
C SER A 11 7.56 6.47 -3.36
N ALA A 12 6.99 7.67 -3.51
CA ALA A 12 6.56 8.49 -2.37
C ALA A 12 5.30 7.91 -1.71
N LEU A 13 4.39 7.39 -2.54
CA LEU A 13 3.23 6.66 -2.06
C LEU A 13 3.63 5.40 -1.29
N ARG A 14 4.53 4.59 -1.85
CA ARG A 14 4.98 3.33 -1.25
C ARG A 14 5.76 3.55 0.05
N SER A 15 6.71 4.47 0.07
CA SER A 15 7.57 4.69 1.24
C SER A 15 6.77 5.18 2.44
N ALA A 16 5.92 6.18 2.26
CA ALA A 16 5.11 6.75 3.33
C ALA A 16 4.04 5.78 3.85
N ASN A 17 3.32 5.08 2.97
CA ASN A 17 2.36 4.05 3.40
C ASN A 17 3.07 2.93 4.17
N SER A 18 4.26 2.53 3.73
CA SER A 18 5.05 1.51 4.42
C SER A 18 5.58 1.98 5.77
N ALA A 19 5.87 3.28 5.92
CA ALA A 19 6.27 3.86 7.19
C ALA A 19 5.10 3.83 8.19
N ILE A 20 3.88 4.20 7.75
CA ILE A 20 2.67 4.11 8.58
C ILE A 20 2.39 2.66 9.00
N ILE A 21 2.52 1.71 8.07
CA ILE A 21 2.36 0.27 8.36
C ILE A 21 3.45 -0.22 9.33
N GLY A 22 4.69 0.21 9.15
CA GLY A 22 5.82 -0.11 10.04
C GLY A 22 5.62 0.43 11.45
N ILE A 23 5.07 1.64 11.60
CA ILE A 23 4.69 2.21 12.90
C ILE A 23 3.59 1.35 13.54
N ALA A 24 2.54 1.01 12.79
CA ALA A 24 1.45 0.18 13.30
C ALA A 24 1.96 -1.18 13.77
N LEU A 25 2.78 -1.87 12.96
CA LEU A 25 3.40 -3.15 13.33
C LEU A 25 4.35 -3.01 14.53
N GLY A 26 5.11 -1.92 14.62
CA GLY A 26 5.96 -1.62 15.77
C GLY A 26 5.16 -1.42 17.06
N VAL A 27 4.04 -0.71 17.00
CA VAL A 27 3.10 -0.57 18.12
C VAL A 27 2.51 -1.93 18.52
N LEU A 28 2.11 -2.76 17.55
CA LEU A 28 1.62 -4.10 17.82
C LEU A 28 2.68 -4.99 18.48
N ALA A 29 3.92 -4.95 18.00
CA ALA A 29 5.03 -5.66 18.60
C ALA A 29 5.32 -5.20 20.04
N TYR A 30 5.23 -3.89 20.30
CA TYR A 30 5.42 -3.32 21.64
C TYR A 30 4.33 -3.77 22.61
N VAL A 31 3.06 -3.72 22.19
CA VAL A 31 1.90 -4.15 22.97
C VAL A 31 1.98 -5.65 23.27
N SER A 32 2.33 -6.48 22.28
CA SER A 32 2.53 -7.93 22.46
C SER A 32 3.70 -8.27 23.39
N SER A 33 4.64 -7.33 23.60
CA SER A 33 5.81 -7.51 24.45
C SER A 33 5.58 -7.16 25.92
N HIS A 34 4.45 -6.57 26.30
CA HIS A 34 4.15 -6.21 27.69
C HIS A 34 3.08 -7.14 28.24
N ILE A 35 3.38 -7.82 29.35
CA ILE A 35 2.49 -8.84 29.93
C ILE A 35 1.13 -8.25 30.34
N GLU A 36 1.11 -7.05 30.91
CA GLU A 36 -0.14 -6.37 31.32
C GLU A 36 -0.98 -5.93 30.11
N PHE A 37 -0.35 -5.38 29.08
CA PHE A 37 -1.06 -4.97 27.86
C PHE A 37 -1.49 -6.17 27.00
N ALA A 38 -0.69 -7.22 26.92
CA ALA A 38 -1.04 -8.47 26.25
C ALA A 38 -2.23 -9.14 26.94
N SER A 39 -2.26 -9.16 28.27
CA SER A 39 -3.40 -9.67 29.04
C SER A 39 -4.65 -8.78 28.91
N TYR A 40 -4.49 -7.45 28.90
CA TYR A 40 -5.61 -6.51 28.74
C TYR A 40 -6.23 -6.51 27.33
N LEU A 41 -5.41 -6.66 26.29
CA LEU A 41 -5.85 -6.73 24.89
C LEU A 41 -6.10 -8.17 24.40
N ASN A 42 -5.97 -9.18 25.26
CA ASN A 42 -6.11 -10.59 24.91
C ASN A 42 -5.24 -11.01 23.71
N ILE A 43 -4.00 -10.53 23.68
CA ILE A 43 -3.01 -10.81 22.64
C ILE A 43 -2.00 -11.82 23.17
N MET A 44 -1.54 -12.75 22.33
CA MET A 44 -0.47 -13.67 22.66
C MET A 44 0.80 -12.90 23.04
N TYR A 45 1.30 -13.13 24.25
CA TYR A 45 2.57 -12.56 24.71
C TYR A 45 3.73 -13.24 23.98
N ILE A 46 4.57 -12.45 23.32
CA ILE A 46 5.74 -12.93 22.58
C ILE A 46 7.01 -12.45 23.32
N PRO A 47 7.70 -13.33 24.07
CA PRO A 47 8.91 -12.95 24.78
C PRO A 47 10.00 -12.53 23.78
N GLY A 48 10.68 -11.41 24.04
CA GLY A 48 11.73 -10.88 23.17
C GLY A 48 11.26 -10.03 21.98
N SER A 49 9.95 -9.74 21.88
CA SER A 49 9.39 -8.88 20.82
C SER A 49 9.85 -7.41 20.88
N GLN A 50 10.63 -7.01 21.91
CA GLN A 50 11.23 -5.68 22.04
C GLN A 50 12.24 -5.38 20.92
N GLU A 51 13.01 -6.38 20.49
CA GLU A 51 13.97 -6.25 19.40
C GLU A 51 13.30 -5.88 18.07
N LEU A 52 12.06 -6.36 17.86
CA LEU A 52 11.26 -6.01 16.70
C LEU A 52 10.85 -4.53 16.72
N VAL A 53 10.62 -3.94 17.88
CA VAL A 53 10.29 -2.52 18.02
C VAL A 53 11.50 -1.65 17.61
N ILE A 54 12.71 -2.07 17.98
CA ILE A 54 13.97 -1.39 17.58
C ILE A 54 14.12 -1.46 16.06
N PHE A 55 13.97 -2.64 15.47
CA PHE A 55 14.03 -2.81 14.01
C PHE A 55 12.96 -1.99 13.29
N CYS A 56 11.70 -2.03 13.75
CA CYS A 56 10.61 -1.23 13.18
C CYS A 56 10.91 0.27 13.26
N SER A 57 11.52 0.74 14.36
CA SER A 57 11.89 2.15 14.52
C SER A 57 12.98 2.56 13.53
N ALA A 58 14.02 1.73 13.34
CA ALA A 58 15.05 1.95 12.34
C ALA A 58 14.49 1.93 10.90
N PHE A 59 13.60 0.97 10.61
CA PHE A 59 12.93 0.85 9.32
C PHE A 59 12.07 2.09 8.99
N VAL A 60 11.25 2.54 9.94
CA VAL A 60 10.44 3.76 9.80
C VAL A 60 11.33 4.99 9.64
N GLY A 61 12.40 5.11 10.42
CA GLY A 61 13.38 6.19 10.29
C GLY A 61 14.02 6.25 8.90
N ALA A 62 14.42 5.10 8.36
CA ALA A 62 14.96 5.00 7.00
C ALA A 62 13.93 5.41 5.93
N LEU A 63 12.65 5.03 6.09
CA LEU A 63 11.59 5.42 5.15
C LEU A 63 11.27 6.90 5.21
N ILE A 64 11.27 7.51 6.40
CA ILE A 64 11.09 8.97 6.56
C ILE A 64 12.29 9.71 5.95
N GLY A 65 13.51 9.24 6.19
CA GLY A 65 14.72 9.79 5.57
C GLY A 65 14.70 9.69 4.05
N PHE A 66 14.26 8.55 3.50
CA PHE A 66 14.04 8.39 2.07
C PHE A 66 12.96 9.34 1.53
N LEU A 67 11.84 9.49 2.26
CA LEU A 67 10.74 10.36 1.87
C LEU A 67 11.17 11.83 1.77
N TRP A 68 12.14 12.27 2.59
CA TRP A 68 12.70 13.63 2.49
C TRP A 68 13.28 13.93 1.10
N TYR A 69 13.99 12.98 0.50
CA TYR A 69 14.58 13.13 -0.85
C TYR A 69 13.63 12.71 -1.98
N ASN A 70 12.55 12.01 -1.64
CA ASN A 70 11.59 11.50 -2.61
C ASN A 70 10.28 12.31 -2.68
N ALA A 71 10.03 13.21 -1.72
CA ALA A 71 8.92 14.15 -1.76
C ALA A 71 8.99 15.01 -3.04
N TYR A 72 7.82 15.34 -3.61
CA TYR A 72 7.76 16.07 -4.87
C TYR A 72 8.43 17.45 -4.77
N PRO A 73 9.38 17.81 -5.67
CA PRO A 73 9.90 17.03 -6.81
C PRO A 73 10.93 15.96 -6.40
N ALA A 74 10.71 14.71 -6.81
CA ALA A 74 11.53 13.57 -6.39
C ALA A 74 12.97 13.63 -6.93
N GLN A 75 13.95 13.52 -6.03
CA GLN A 75 15.38 13.50 -6.36
C GLN A 75 15.93 12.07 -6.43
N VAL A 76 15.39 11.17 -5.60
CA VAL A 76 15.79 9.76 -5.53
C VAL A 76 14.58 8.86 -5.75
N PHE A 77 14.74 7.81 -6.57
CA PHE A 77 13.71 6.81 -6.80
C PHE A 77 14.01 5.52 -6.03
N MET A 78 12.95 4.87 -5.55
CA MET A 78 13.04 3.68 -4.70
C MET A 78 13.56 2.44 -5.44
N GLY A 79 13.30 2.37 -6.76
CA GLY A 79 13.61 1.21 -7.59
C GLY A 79 12.88 -0.07 -7.17
N ASP A 80 13.16 -1.16 -7.88
CA ASP A 80 12.57 -2.47 -7.58
C ASP A 80 13.13 -3.04 -6.29
N THR A 81 14.43 -2.89 -6.04
CA THR A 81 15.13 -3.34 -4.82
C THR A 81 14.45 -2.82 -3.57
N GLY A 82 14.24 -1.50 -3.45
CA GLY A 82 13.59 -0.92 -2.28
C GLY A 82 12.15 -1.44 -2.12
N SER A 83 11.40 -1.54 -3.22
CA SER A 83 9.98 -1.95 -3.17
C SER A 83 9.75 -3.39 -2.77
N LEU A 84 10.57 -4.32 -3.27
CA LEU A 84 10.48 -5.72 -2.91
C LEU A 84 10.97 -5.94 -1.46
N THR A 85 12.06 -5.28 -1.05
CA THR A 85 12.56 -5.36 0.33
C THR A 85 11.53 -4.86 1.34
N ILE A 86 10.90 -3.71 1.08
CA ILE A 86 9.88 -3.14 1.96
C ILE A 86 8.67 -4.07 2.10
N GLY A 87 8.17 -4.64 1.00
CA GLY A 87 7.08 -5.61 1.03
C GLY A 87 7.44 -6.88 1.81
N GLY A 88 8.66 -7.39 1.60
CA GLY A 88 9.18 -8.56 2.33
C GLY A 88 9.30 -8.33 3.83
N ILE A 89 9.85 -7.17 4.23
CA ILE A 89 9.97 -6.79 5.65
C ILE A 89 8.60 -6.74 6.32
N ILE A 90 7.61 -6.08 5.70
CA ILE A 90 6.25 -5.98 6.24
C ILE A 90 5.62 -7.35 6.40
N ALA A 91 5.77 -8.24 5.40
CA ALA A 91 5.25 -9.59 5.46
C ALA A 91 5.89 -10.42 6.59
N VAL A 92 7.21 -10.38 6.71
CA VAL A 92 7.96 -11.09 7.77
C VAL A 92 7.57 -10.56 9.16
N LEU A 93 7.50 -9.24 9.34
CA LEU A 93 7.10 -8.64 10.62
C LEU A 93 5.70 -9.09 11.04
N ALA A 94 4.74 -9.14 10.11
CA ALA A 94 3.40 -9.58 10.47
C ALA A 94 3.30 -11.06 10.83
N ILE A 95 4.10 -11.92 10.19
CA ILE A 95 4.19 -13.34 10.55
C ILE A 95 4.78 -13.49 11.96
N ILE A 96 5.86 -12.77 12.27
CA ILE A 96 6.50 -12.85 13.59
C ILE A 96 5.56 -12.37 14.70
N VAL A 97 4.79 -11.30 14.45
CA VAL A 97 3.83 -10.76 15.43
C VAL A 97 2.54 -11.61 15.50
N HIS A 98 2.39 -12.63 14.66
CA HIS A 98 1.19 -13.48 14.55
C HIS A 98 -0.09 -12.67 14.25
N LYS A 99 0.02 -11.67 13.37
CA LYS A 99 -1.07 -10.77 12.96
C LYS A 99 -1.31 -10.83 11.45
N GLU A 100 -1.06 -11.97 10.83
CA GLU A 100 -1.22 -12.21 9.40
C GLU A 100 -2.64 -11.92 8.88
N LEU A 101 -3.67 -12.24 9.68
CA LEU A 101 -5.07 -12.00 9.30
C LEU A 101 -5.44 -10.51 9.24
N LEU A 102 -4.65 -9.64 9.84
CA LEU A 102 -4.87 -8.19 9.84
C LEU A 102 -4.10 -7.48 8.73
N ILE A 103 -3.14 -8.15 8.08
CA ILE A 103 -2.41 -7.59 6.93
C ILE A 103 -3.36 -7.10 5.82
N PRO A 104 -4.43 -7.82 5.45
CA PRO A 104 -5.30 -7.33 4.37
C PRO A 104 -5.95 -5.99 4.65
N ILE A 105 -6.23 -5.70 5.93
CA ILE A 105 -6.77 -4.41 6.35
C ILE A 105 -5.65 -3.37 6.39
N LEU A 106 -4.53 -3.70 7.06
CA LEU A 106 -3.41 -2.79 7.26
C LEU A 106 -2.72 -2.38 5.95
N CYS A 107 -2.52 -3.33 5.04
CA CYS A 107 -1.94 -3.15 3.71
C CYS A 107 -3.00 -2.93 2.63
N GLY A 108 -4.22 -2.53 3.00
CA GLY A 108 -5.38 -2.47 2.10
C GLY A 108 -5.12 -1.67 0.82
N ILE A 109 -4.37 -0.56 0.89
CA ILE A 109 -3.99 0.20 -0.30
C ILE A 109 -3.12 -0.63 -1.26
N PHE A 110 -2.09 -1.31 -0.74
CA PHE A 110 -1.22 -2.15 -1.57
C PHE A 110 -1.96 -3.35 -2.18
N LEU A 111 -2.94 -3.88 -1.45
CA LEU A 111 -3.84 -4.91 -1.98
C LEU A 111 -4.72 -4.36 -3.11
N VAL A 112 -5.39 -3.22 -2.92
CA VAL A 112 -6.26 -2.63 -3.96
C VAL A 112 -5.45 -2.27 -5.20
N GLU A 113 -4.24 -1.72 -5.04
CA GLU A 113 -3.31 -1.45 -6.12
C GLU A 113 -2.99 -2.72 -6.94
N SER A 114 -2.60 -3.80 -6.25
CA SER A 114 -2.27 -5.08 -6.89
C SER A 114 -3.49 -5.74 -7.54
N LEU A 115 -4.62 -5.76 -6.84
CA LEU A 115 -5.90 -6.31 -7.31
C LEU A 115 -6.41 -5.56 -8.54
N SER A 116 -6.25 -4.23 -8.59
CA SER A 116 -6.68 -3.44 -9.73
C SER A 116 -5.98 -3.89 -11.03
N VAL A 117 -4.68 -4.19 -10.96
CA VAL A 117 -3.89 -4.67 -12.10
C VAL A 117 -4.32 -6.09 -12.49
N ILE A 118 -4.48 -6.99 -11.52
CA ILE A 118 -4.91 -8.37 -11.76
C ILE A 118 -6.28 -8.37 -12.46
N LEU A 119 -7.26 -7.67 -11.90
CA LEU A 119 -8.60 -7.56 -12.46
C LEU A 119 -8.59 -6.96 -13.87
N GLN A 120 -7.81 -5.91 -14.09
CA GLN A 120 -7.69 -5.27 -15.40
C GLN A 120 -7.08 -6.22 -16.45
N VAL A 121 -6.01 -6.92 -16.10
CA VAL A 121 -5.32 -7.84 -17.01
C VAL A 121 -6.22 -9.03 -17.36
N GLU A 122 -6.89 -9.63 -16.37
CA GLU A 122 -7.81 -10.74 -16.60
C GLU A 122 -9.02 -10.31 -17.43
N PHE A 123 -9.60 -9.15 -17.16
CA PHE A 123 -10.72 -8.61 -17.94
C PHE A 123 -10.32 -8.28 -19.39
N PHE A 124 -9.13 -7.72 -19.58
CA PHE A 124 -8.60 -7.43 -20.92
C PHE A 124 -8.34 -8.72 -21.72
N LYS A 125 -7.79 -9.76 -21.09
CA LYS A 125 -7.61 -11.09 -21.71
C LYS A 125 -8.96 -11.70 -22.10
N PHE A 126 -9.95 -11.63 -21.21
CA PHE A 126 -11.30 -12.14 -21.47
C PHE A 126 -11.99 -11.41 -22.62
N GLY A 127 -11.89 -10.08 -22.68
CA GLY A 127 -12.38 -9.28 -23.79
C GLY A 127 -11.72 -9.64 -25.11
N LYS A 128 -10.40 -9.78 -25.13
CA LYS A 128 -9.64 -10.13 -26.33
C LYS A 128 -10.08 -11.48 -26.92
N ARG A 129 -10.41 -12.47 -26.09
CA ARG A 129 -10.97 -13.77 -26.55
C ARG A 129 -12.32 -13.63 -27.25
N ARG A 130 -13.10 -12.60 -26.91
CA ARG A 130 -14.40 -12.27 -27.53
C ARG A 130 -14.30 -11.25 -28.66
N GLY A 131 -13.08 -10.89 -29.09
CA GLY A 131 -12.84 -9.89 -30.14
C GLY A 131 -13.03 -8.43 -29.71
N VAL A 132 -13.30 -8.14 -28.43
CA VAL A 132 -13.58 -6.78 -27.93
C VAL A 132 -12.43 -6.31 -27.03
N ARG A 133 -11.82 -5.16 -27.35
CA ARG A 133 -10.84 -4.53 -26.45
C ARG A 133 -11.58 -3.76 -25.36
N GLN A 134 -11.60 -4.31 -24.16
CA GLN A 134 -12.29 -3.71 -23.03
C GLN A 134 -11.42 -3.68 -21.77
N ARG A 135 -11.55 -2.60 -21.00
CA ARG A 135 -10.80 -2.33 -19.76
C ARG A 135 -11.78 -1.92 -18.67
N ILE A 136 -11.51 -2.30 -17.42
CA ILE A 136 -12.33 -1.91 -16.25
C ILE A 136 -12.03 -0.46 -15.90
N PHE A 137 -10.76 -0.16 -15.61
CA PHE A 137 -10.25 1.16 -15.26
C PHE A 137 -9.62 1.87 -16.47
N LYS A 138 -9.49 3.19 -16.40
CA LYS A 138 -8.84 4.02 -17.43
C LYS A 138 -7.38 3.61 -17.63
N ARG A 139 -6.67 3.48 -16.51
CA ARG A 139 -5.28 3.00 -16.42
C ARG A 139 -5.11 2.27 -15.09
N THR A 140 -4.22 1.30 -15.05
CA THR A 140 -3.84 0.57 -13.83
C THR A 140 -2.34 0.66 -13.61
N PRO A 141 -1.86 0.74 -12.36
CA PRO A 141 -2.59 0.53 -11.09
C PRO A 141 -3.57 1.66 -10.70
N ILE A 142 -4.32 1.51 -9.60
CA ILE A 142 -5.47 2.38 -9.31
C ILE A 142 -5.09 3.87 -9.13
N HIS A 143 -3.91 4.20 -8.61
CA HIS A 143 -3.43 5.59 -8.54
C HIS A 143 -3.35 6.27 -9.92
N ASP A 144 -2.94 5.52 -10.96
CA ASP A 144 -2.89 6.03 -12.34
C ASP A 144 -4.29 6.30 -12.90
N ASN A 145 -5.30 5.55 -12.45
CA ASN A 145 -6.71 5.80 -12.80
C ASN A 145 -7.17 7.19 -12.33
N PHE A 146 -6.65 7.68 -11.20
CA PHE A 146 -6.94 9.02 -10.67
C PHE A 146 -6.15 10.14 -11.35
N ARG A 147 -5.02 9.82 -11.96
CA ARG A 147 -4.17 10.80 -12.64
C ARG A 147 -4.55 11.01 -14.10
N VAL A 148 -5.01 9.98 -14.79
CA VAL A 148 -5.11 10.00 -16.26
C VAL A 148 -6.23 10.91 -16.77
N LEU A 149 -5.91 11.73 -17.79
CA LEU A 149 -6.88 12.59 -18.45
C LEU A 149 -7.72 11.81 -19.47
N PRO A 150 -9.00 12.18 -19.70
CA PRO A 150 -9.84 11.53 -20.70
C PRO A 150 -9.31 11.60 -22.13
N SER A 151 -8.48 12.59 -22.46
CA SER A 151 -7.84 12.75 -23.78
C SER A 151 -6.73 11.73 -24.04
N GLN A 152 -6.23 11.06 -23.00
CA GLN A 152 -5.15 10.06 -23.09
C GLN A 152 -5.68 8.63 -23.16
N LEU A 153 -6.99 8.44 -23.30
CA LEU A 153 -7.65 7.14 -23.39
C LEU A 153 -7.58 6.61 -24.83
N ASP A 154 -7.38 5.30 -24.98
CA ASP A 154 -7.45 4.61 -26.26
C ASP A 154 -8.89 4.71 -26.82
N PRO A 155 -9.12 5.34 -27.99
CA PRO A 155 -10.47 5.51 -28.54
C PRO A 155 -11.10 4.16 -28.93
N ASP A 156 -10.29 3.17 -29.28
CA ASP A 156 -10.72 1.83 -29.69
C ASP A 156 -11.05 0.89 -28.52
N CYS A 157 -10.82 1.32 -27.27
CA CYS A 157 -11.10 0.52 -26.08
C CYS A 157 -12.41 0.93 -25.42
N ARG A 158 -13.23 -0.07 -25.09
CA ARG A 158 -14.41 0.14 -24.24
C ARG A 158 -14.01 0.15 -22.77
N TYR A 159 -14.29 1.24 -22.07
CA TYR A 159 -14.04 1.37 -20.63
C TYR A 159 -15.33 1.18 -19.84
N LEU A 160 -15.32 0.26 -18.87
CA LEU A 160 -16.48 0.04 -17.99
C LEU A 160 -16.68 1.21 -17.02
N LEU A 161 -15.60 1.63 -16.34
CA LEU A 161 -15.61 2.73 -15.39
C LEU A 161 -15.00 4.01 -16.01
N ARG A 162 -15.58 4.48 -17.12
CA ARG A 162 -15.08 5.68 -17.80
C ARG A 162 -15.26 6.96 -16.98
N ASN A 163 -16.38 7.09 -16.28
CA ASN A 163 -16.74 8.31 -15.56
C ASN A 163 -16.13 8.38 -14.15
N TRP A 164 -15.47 7.30 -13.70
CA TRP A 164 -14.88 7.22 -12.37
C TRP A 164 -13.35 7.09 -12.47
N PRO A 165 -12.58 7.97 -11.82
CA PRO A 165 -12.99 9.14 -11.04
C PRO A 165 -13.44 10.33 -11.91
N HIS A 166 -14.22 11.23 -11.31
CA HIS A 166 -14.63 12.49 -11.92
C HIS A 166 -13.42 13.43 -12.01
N GLY A 167 -12.93 13.63 -13.23
CA GLY A 167 -11.75 14.44 -13.52
C GLY A 167 -10.41 13.75 -13.23
N ALA A 168 -9.32 14.46 -13.55
CA ALA A 168 -7.95 14.06 -13.24
C ALA A 168 -7.45 14.83 -12.01
N TRP A 169 -6.77 14.14 -11.10
CA TRP A 169 -6.23 14.74 -9.88
C TRP A 169 -4.73 14.97 -9.99
N HIS A 170 -4.25 16.04 -9.36
CA HIS A 170 -2.81 16.27 -9.21
C HIS A 170 -2.16 15.18 -8.36
N GLU A 171 -0.91 14.87 -8.70
CA GLU A 171 -0.12 13.80 -8.09
C GLU A 171 -0.07 13.90 -6.56
N SER A 172 0.30 15.07 -6.03
CA SER A 172 0.37 15.31 -4.58
C SER A 172 -0.97 15.08 -3.89
N LYS A 173 -2.10 15.41 -4.54
CA LYS A 173 -3.44 15.21 -3.98
C LYS A 173 -3.78 13.72 -3.86
N ILE A 174 -3.37 12.91 -4.83
CA ILE A 174 -3.57 11.45 -4.79
C ILE A 174 -2.75 10.86 -3.65
N THR A 175 -1.46 11.19 -3.58
CA THR A 175 -0.53 10.70 -2.55
C THR A 175 -1.03 10.99 -1.14
N VAL A 176 -1.42 12.24 -0.85
CA VAL A 176 -1.95 12.62 0.48
C VAL A 176 -3.24 11.88 0.82
N ARG A 177 -4.17 11.71 -0.13
CA ARG A 177 -5.43 10.98 0.11
C ARG A 177 -5.20 9.51 0.44
N PHE A 178 -4.22 8.89 -0.21
CA PHE A 178 -3.84 7.52 0.08
C PHE A 178 -3.18 7.43 1.47
N TRP A 179 -2.33 8.38 1.85
CA TRP A 179 -1.76 8.42 3.21
C TRP A 179 -2.83 8.52 4.29
N ILE A 180 -3.80 9.44 4.11
CA ILE A 180 -4.94 9.58 5.03
C ILE A 180 -5.71 8.25 5.13
N THR A 181 -5.95 7.59 4.00
CA THR A 181 -6.66 6.31 3.96
C THR A 181 -5.86 5.21 4.66
N THR A 182 -4.54 5.15 4.49
CA THR A 182 -3.67 4.20 5.21
C THR A 182 -3.65 4.46 6.72
N ILE A 183 -3.62 5.72 7.16
CA ILE A 183 -3.71 6.06 8.59
C ILE A 183 -5.04 5.57 9.18
N ILE A 184 -6.15 5.76 8.46
CA ILE A 184 -7.47 5.27 8.88
C ILE A 184 -7.49 3.73 8.95
N LEU A 185 -6.93 3.04 7.95
CA LEU A 185 -6.83 1.57 7.95
C LEU A 185 -5.93 1.05 9.07
N ALA A 186 -4.84 1.74 9.38
CA ALA A 186 -3.95 1.42 10.50
C ALA A 186 -4.68 1.59 11.84
N ALA A 187 -5.42 2.69 12.02
CA ALA A 187 -6.24 2.91 13.21
C ALA A 187 -7.34 1.85 13.34
N ALA A 188 -8.03 1.52 12.25
CA ALA A 188 -9.04 0.45 12.22
C ALA A 188 -8.45 -0.92 12.58
N THR A 189 -7.22 -1.19 12.14
CA THR A 189 -6.50 -2.43 12.49
C THR A 189 -6.24 -2.51 14.01
N ILE A 190 -5.79 -1.42 14.63
CA ILE A 190 -5.56 -1.37 16.08
C ILE A 190 -6.88 -1.51 16.84
N ILE A 191 -7.95 -0.83 16.40
CA ILE A 191 -9.28 -0.92 17.04
C ILE A 191 -9.85 -2.33 16.95
N THR A 192 -9.68 -3.01 15.80
CA THR A 192 -10.18 -4.38 15.59
C THR A 192 -9.59 -5.38 16.58
N LEU A 193 -8.40 -5.12 17.12
CA LEU A 193 -7.81 -5.96 18.18
C LEU A 193 -8.56 -5.86 19.50
N LYS A 194 -9.17 -4.72 19.82
CA LYS A 194 -9.94 -4.53 21.06
C LYS A 194 -11.32 -5.21 21.01
N ILE A 195 -11.80 -5.54 19.83
CA ILE A 195 -13.15 -6.12 19.60
C ILE A 195 -13.13 -7.66 19.71
N ARG A 196 -11.96 -8.28 19.90
CA ARG A 196 -11.82 -9.71 20.18
C ARG A 196 -11.72 -10.01 21.67
#